data_AF-A0A369LSA3-F1
#
_entry.id   AF-A0A369LSA3-F1
#
_cell.length_a   1.000
_cell.length_b   1.000
_cell.length_c   1.000
_cell.angle_alpha   90.00
_cell.angle_beta   90.00
_cell.angle_gamma   90.00
#
_symmetry.space_group_name_H-M   'P 1'
#
loop_
_entity.id
_entity.type
_entity.pdbx_description
1 polymer ?
#
loop_
_entity_poly.entity_id
_entity_poly.type
_entity_poly.pdbx_seq_one_letter_code
_entity_poly.pdbx_strand_id
1 'polypeptide(L)'
;MSHDNDFPENHDALRTRTHARPRPAKKPLAAQEGQRIPTRRADERAYPVETPGRSSEPRAPRAQVPTDSRAPHTHAPGKPHPSRSQTPVAQTSTSRPPKTVFAIAGACVALALVLFGVVHWQSTRPIDIMVNGQELQLPRTATVNDAFEAAGSPATAGNMLDIDGELLQEGSGTAYTATLDGHKLDPTAAADTPLDGHTSIDFANGVDVEEPSNVAENQPISHGVQDVGHGPLHIVTQKGQDGSGTIKTGQVSGKQQVIEVTSDPVDTIMKRCYPDTQGEKVVALTFDDGPWDDTNELLDVLRDNGAKATFFTVGNRISGNGVDTVKREVAEGHQVATHTWDHAAGDGQSVNLSYMSAEQQREEVTKGLQSIEDATGQKPSFVMRAPGGNFPTEVWSNVEDLVVADIGWDVDTTDWKRPEASRIAAELMRITPGDIVLMHDGGGNRENTIEGLRIALPKLVQDGWKFVTIDELMKYPTKDS
;
A
#
# COMPACT_ATOMS: atom_id res chain seq x y z
N MET A 1 -23.41 -14.87 16.89
CA MET A 1 -23.55 -13.48 17.37
C MET A 1 -22.49 -13.30 18.44
N SER A 2 -21.52 -12.44 18.14
CA SER A 2 -20.45 -11.83 18.97
C SER A 2 -20.09 -12.47 20.31
N HIS A 3 -18.84 -12.92 20.44
CA HIS A 3 -18.17 -12.99 21.74
C HIS A 3 -16.85 -12.22 21.66
N ASP A 4 -16.81 -11.20 22.51
CA ASP A 4 -15.73 -10.27 22.79
C ASP A 4 -14.56 -10.99 23.47
N ASN A 5 -13.33 -10.68 23.04
CA ASN A 5 -12.10 -11.03 23.73
C ASN A 5 -11.66 -9.83 24.56
N ASP A 6 -12.01 -9.81 25.85
CA ASP A 6 -11.50 -8.85 26.82
C ASP A 6 -10.10 -9.28 27.33
N PHE A 7 -9.11 -8.43 27.08
CA PHE A 7 -7.82 -8.43 27.79
C PHE A 7 -7.86 -7.41 28.93
N PRO A 8 -7.21 -7.66 30.09
CA PRO A 8 -7.28 -6.74 31.21
C PRO A 8 -6.40 -5.49 30.99
N GLU A 9 -7.04 -4.33 30.88
CA GLU A 9 -6.41 -3.01 30.95
C GLU A 9 -5.96 -2.70 32.39
N ASN A 10 -4.69 -2.36 32.56
CA ASN A 10 -4.14 -1.88 33.83
C ASN A 10 -3.97 -0.36 33.74
N HIS A 11 -4.91 0.38 34.31
CA HIS A 11 -4.81 1.82 34.49
C HIS A 11 -4.06 2.13 35.78
N ASP A 12 -2.93 2.83 35.69
CA ASP A 12 -2.69 3.93 36.63
C ASP A 12 -1.79 5.03 36.06
N ALA A 13 -2.19 6.26 36.35
CA ALA A 13 -1.72 7.48 35.69
C ALA A 13 -0.58 8.16 36.45
N LEU A 14 0.41 8.69 35.72
CA LEU A 14 1.25 9.78 36.23
C LEU A 14 1.50 10.82 35.13
N ARG A 15 0.84 11.98 35.30
CA ARG A 15 1.04 13.22 34.55
C ARG A 15 2.41 13.82 34.86
N THR A 16 3.18 14.18 33.84
CA THR A 16 4.04 15.38 33.88
C THR A 16 4.04 16.10 32.54
N ARG A 17 3.77 17.41 32.57
CA ARG A 17 3.95 18.34 31.44
C ARG A 17 5.39 18.84 31.46
N THR A 18 6.07 18.87 30.31
CA THR A 18 7.04 19.93 29.99
C THR A 18 7.28 20.04 28.49
N HIS A 19 7.30 21.27 27.99
CA HIS A 19 7.48 21.71 26.62
C HIS A 19 8.75 21.18 25.93
N ALA A 20 8.64 20.73 24.68
CA ALA A 20 9.77 20.51 23.78
C ALA A 20 9.58 21.28 22.46
N ARG A 21 10.61 22.05 22.10
CA ARG A 21 10.75 22.85 20.87
C ARG A 21 11.02 21.94 19.65
N PRO A 22 10.74 22.40 18.42
CA PRO A 22 10.93 21.60 17.21
C PRO A 22 12.42 21.33 16.90
N ARG A 23 12.73 20.10 16.49
CA ARG A 23 14.06 19.68 16.01
C ARG A 23 14.21 19.97 14.50
N PRO A 24 15.41 20.34 14.02
CA PRO A 24 15.66 20.65 12.61
C PRO A 24 15.87 19.39 11.75
N ALA A 25 15.57 19.54 10.45
CA ALA A 25 15.65 18.52 9.41
C ALA A 25 17.05 17.90 9.23
N LYS A 26 17.10 16.57 9.06
CA LYS A 26 18.32 15.81 8.73
C LYS A 26 18.67 15.96 7.24
N LYS A 27 19.93 16.26 6.95
CA LYS A 27 20.55 16.16 5.61
C LYS A 27 20.84 14.69 5.24
N PRO A 28 20.84 14.34 3.94
CA PRO A 28 21.08 12.97 3.49
C PRO A 28 22.56 12.57 3.59
N LEU A 29 22.79 11.30 3.96
CA LEU A 29 24.12 10.70 4.09
C LEU A 29 24.60 10.18 2.73
N ALA A 30 25.84 10.50 2.38
CA ALA A 30 26.50 10.13 1.14
C ALA A 30 26.90 8.64 1.11
N ALA A 31 26.90 8.09 -0.12
CA ALA A 31 27.30 6.74 -0.46
C ALA A 31 28.79 6.45 -0.17
N GLN A 32 29.08 5.22 0.28
CA GLN A 32 30.41 4.61 0.21
C GLN A 32 30.33 3.30 -0.58
N GLU A 33 30.92 3.31 -1.77
CA GLU A 33 31.53 2.14 -2.43
C GLU A 33 32.62 1.57 -1.50
N GLY A 34 33.00 0.30 -1.47
CA GLY A 34 32.68 -0.89 -2.26
C GLY A 34 33.70 -1.96 -1.86
N GLN A 35 33.29 -3.22 -1.75
CA GLN A 35 34.22 -4.36 -1.74
C GLN A 35 33.65 -5.48 -2.62
N ARG A 36 34.37 -5.73 -3.73
CA ARG A 36 34.09 -6.77 -4.72
C ARG A 36 34.59 -8.12 -4.19
N ILE A 37 33.76 -9.16 -4.31
CA ILE A 37 34.15 -10.57 -4.23
C ILE A 37 33.65 -11.26 -5.52
N PRO A 38 34.43 -12.16 -6.15
CA PRO A 38 34.34 -12.46 -7.57
C PRO A 38 33.28 -13.51 -7.94
N THR A 39 32.58 -13.25 -9.04
CA THR A 39 31.63 -14.17 -9.70
C THR A 39 32.37 -15.36 -10.33
N ARG A 40 31.98 -16.59 -9.96
CA ARG A 40 32.34 -17.81 -10.69
C ARG A 40 31.39 -18.01 -11.87
N ARG A 41 31.98 -18.32 -13.03
CA ARG A 41 31.31 -18.78 -14.26
C ARG A 41 30.44 -20.01 -14.00
N ALA A 42 29.22 -20.00 -14.51
CA ALA A 42 28.45 -21.19 -14.80
C ALA A 42 28.21 -21.23 -16.32
N ASP A 43 28.56 -22.37 -16.91
CA ASP A 43 28.45 -22.66 -18.34
C ASP A 43 26.98 -22.80 -18.76
N GLU A 44 26.57 -22.02 -19.76
CA GLU A 44 25.30 -22.18 -20.46
C GLU A 44 25.37 -23.38 -21.43
N ARG A 45 24.44 -24.33 -21.28
CA ARG A 45 24.04 -25.25 -22.36
C ARG A 45 22.59 -24.97 -22.71
N ALA A 46 22.41 -24.28 -23.84
CA ALA A 46 21.12 -24.03 -24.48
C ALA A 46 20.65 -25.24 -25.30
N TYR A 47 19.33 -25.48 -25.31
CA TYR A 47 18.59 -26.20 -26.36
C TYR A 47 17.22 -25.53 -26.57
N PRO A 48 16.61 -25.63 -27.77
CA PRO A 48 15.94 -24.49 -28.41
C PRO A 48 14.39 -24.51 -28.45
N VAL A 49 13.87 -23.28 -28.54
CA VAL A 49 12.69 -22.71 -29.25
C VAL A 49 11.75 -23.66 -30.00
N GLU A 50 10.43 -23.48 -29.76
CA GLU A 50 9.40 -23.50 -30.82
C GLU A 50 8.29 -22.46 -30.55
N THR A 51 8.01 -21.63 -31.56
CA THR A 51 6.83 -20.74 -31.71
C THR A 51 6.05 -21.16 -32.96
N PRO A 52 4.72 -20.98 -32.94
CA PRO A 52 4.01 -20.34 -34.06
C PRO A 52 2.98 -19.31 -33.51
N GLY A 53 2.54 -18.23 -34.17
CA GLY A 53 2.48 -17.89 -35.58
C GLY A 53 1.09 -17.28 -35.90
N ARG A 54 1.01 -15.94 -35.88
CA ARG A 54 0.26 -15.01 -36.77
C ARG A 54 -1.28 -15.07 -36.97
N SER A 55 -1.83 -13.85 -37.09
CA SER A 55 -3.06 -13.39 -37.83
C SER A 55 -4.41 -13.53 -37.11
N SER A 56 -5.38 -12.61 -37.16
CA SER A 56 -5.68 -11.46 -38.04
C SER A 56 -6.77 -10.57 -37.41
N GLU A 57 -6.72 -9.26 -37.62
CA GLU A 57 -7.86 -8.32 -37.49
C GLU A 57 -9.00 -8.65 -38.48
N PRO A 58 -10.21 -8.07 -38.29
CA PRO A 58 -10.62 -7.13 -39.32
C PRO A 58 -11.41 -5.88 -38.85
N ARG A 59 -10.94 -4.77 -39.43
CA ARG A 59 -11.60 -3.55 -39.92
C ARG A 59 -13.14 -3.56 -40.09
N ALA A 60 -13.75 -2.46 -39.64
CA ALA A 60 -15.11 -2.01 -39.94
C ALA A 60 -15.35 -1.63 -41.43
N PRO A 61 -16.61 -1.54 -41.85
CA PRO A 61 -17.01 -0.56 -42.87
C PRO A 61 -18.18 0.33 -42.43
N ARG A 62 -18.13 1.56 -42.96
CA ARG A 62 -19.09 2.66 -42.82
C ARG A 62 -20.03 2.70 -44.03
N ALA A 63 -21.26 3.15 -43.76
CA ALA A 63 -22.27 3.75 -44.65
C ALA A 63 -23.02 2.86 -45.65
N GLN A 64 -24.36 2.86 -45.56
CA GLN A 64 -25.22 3.56 -46.53
C GLN A 64 -26.70 3.55 -46.07
N VAL A 65 -27.36 4.68 -46.35
CA VAL A 65 -28.80 4.97 -46.23
C VAL A 65 -29.58 4.18 -47.28
N PRO A 66 -30.84 3.76 -47.00
CA PRO A 66 -31.94 4.23 -47.84
C PRO A 66 -33.22 4.62 -47.07
N THR A 67 -33.90 5.61 -47.64
CA THR A 67 -35.36 5.86 -47.73
C THR A 67 -36.22 4.59 -47.50
N ASP A 68 -37.41 4.60 -46.91
CA ASP A 68 -38.56 5.44 -47.24
C ASP A 68 -39.73 5.14 -46.27
N SER A 69 -40.60 6.14 -46.07
CA SER A 69 -42.07 6.03 -45.90
C SER A 69 -42.72 5.05 -44.89
N ARG A 70 -43.32 5.60 -43.81
CA ARG A 70 -44.79 5.59 -43.56
C ARG A 70 -45.16 6.16 -42.19
N ALA A 71 -46.07 7.14 -42.20
CA ALA A 71 -46.93 7.53 -41.08
C ALA A 71 -47.98 6.41 -40.82
N PRO A 72 -48.83 6.41 -39.75
CA PRO A 72 -49.75 7.54 -39.55
C PRO A 72 -50.40 7.80 -38.15
N HIS A 73 -51.06 8.97 -38.09
CA HIS A 73 -52.27 9.38 -37.33
C HIS A 73 -52.34 9.32 -35.79
N THR A 74 -52.68 10.46 -35.17
CA THR A 74 -54.00 10.80 -34.55
C THR A 74 -53.91 12.18 -33.83
N HIS A 75 -54.71 13.18 -34.23
CA HIS A 75 -55.93 13.76 -33.58
C HIS A 75 -55.68 14.41 -32.19
N ALA A 76 -56.15 15.60 -31.80
CA ALA A 76 -57.10 16.63 -32.28
C ALA A 76 -56.95 17.87 -31.33
N PRO A 77 -57.93 18.77 -31.11
CA PRO A 77 -58.76 19.62 -31.99
C PRO A 77 -58.47 21.13 -31.72
N GLY A 78 -58.69 22.06 -32.66
CA GLY A 78 -60.00 22.67 -32.91
C GLY A 78 -60.03 24.15 -32.45
N LYS A 79 -60.07 25.09 -33.40
CA LYS A 79 -60.59 26.45 -33.17
C LYS A 79 -61.54 26.84 -34.31
N PRO A 80 -62.60 27.60 -34.02
CA PRO A 80 -63.83 27.59 -34.80
C PRO A 80 -63.79 28.53 -36.01
N HIS A 81 -64.47 28.11 -37.08
CA HIS A 81 -64.91 28.98 -38.18
C HIS A 81 -66.12 29.81 -37.75
N PRO A 82 -66.14 31.13 -38.02
CA PRO A 82 -67.39 31.85 -38.19
C PRO A 82 -67.85 31.82 -39.65
N SER A 83 -69.18 31.80 -39.74
CA SER A 83 -70.04 31.73 -40.89
C SER A 83 -69.86 32.85 -41.92
N ARG A 84 -69.99 32.44 -43.17
CA ARG A 84 -70.23 33.24 -44.37
C ARG A 84 -71.61 33.92 -44.27
N SER A 85 -71.65 35.22 -43.99
CA SER A 85 -72.80 36.08 -44.30
C SER A 85 -72.50 36.89 -45.55
N GLN A 86 -73.33 36.69 -46.56
CA GLN A 86 -73.37 37.49 -47.79
C GLN A 86 -74.14 38.77 -47.49
N THR A 87 -73.50 39.93 -47.72
CA THR A 87 -74.15 41.25 -47.82
C THR A 87 -73.34 42.09 -48.82
N PRO A 88 -73.96 43.08 -49.49
CA PRO A 88 -73.74 43.34 -50.91
C PRO A 88 -72.42 44.05 -51.19
N VAL A 89 -71.82 43.72 -52.34
CA VAL A 89 -70.71 44.45 -52.95
C VAL A 89 -71.16 45.88 -53.25
N ALA A 90 -70.77 46.83 -52.41
CA ALA A 90 -70.70 48.22 -52.80
C ALA A 90 -69.47 48.38 -53.72
N GLN A 91 -69.71 48.84 -54.94
CA GLN A 91 -68.64 49.23 -55.87
C GLN A 91 -67.89 50.43 -55.28
N THR A 92 -66.81 50.17 -54.54
CA THR A 92 -65.78 51.17 -54.27
C THR A 92 -64.63 50.95 -55.23
N SER A 93 -64.52 51.85 -56.20
CA SER A 93 -63.33 52.16 -56.99
C SER A 93 -62.03 51.77 -56.25
N THR A 94 -61.38 50.69 -56.68
CA THR A 94 -60.01 50.41 -56.30
C THR A 94 -59.13 51.40 -57.04
N SER A 95 -58.84 52.53 -56.42
CA SER A 95 -57.67 53.32 -56.82
C SER A 95 -56.46 52.42 -56.62
N ARG A 96 -55.70 52.20 -57.71
CA ARG A 96 -54.32 51.66 -57.59
C ARG A 96 -53.66 52.44 -56.46
N PRO A 97 -53.06 51.79 -55.44
CA PRO A 97 -52.28 52.54 -54.46
C PRO A 97 -51.30 53.37 -55.28
N PRO A 98 -51.23 54.69 -55.06
CA PRO A 98 -50.35 55.54 -55.84
C PRO A 98 -48.94 54.92 -55.77
N LYS A 99 -48.18 55.02 -56.87
CA LYS A 99 -46.81 54.48 -56.98
C LYS A 99 -45.92 54.83 -55.78
N THR A 100 -46.31 55.82 -54.98
CA THR A 100 -45.74 56.24 -53.70
C THR A 100 -45.83 55.21 -52.57
N VAL A 101 -46.86 54.35 -52.44
CA VAL A 101 -46.95 53.38 -51.32
C VAL A 101 -45.99 52.19 -51.52
N PHE A 102 -45.85 51.69 -52.76
CA PHE A 102 -44.79 50.74 -53.12
C PHE A 102 -43.40 51.37 -53.05
N ALA A 103 -43.27 52.66 -53.37
CA ALA A 103 -42.02 53.39 -53.21
C ALA A 103 -41.63 53.58 -51.73
N ILE A 104 -42.59 53.83 -50.83
CA ILE A 104 -42.32 53.97 -49.39
C ILE A 104 -41.98 52.61 -48.76
N ALA A 105 -42.73 51.54 -49.07
CA ALA A 105 -42.41 50.19 -48.60
C ALA A 105 -41.04 49.70 -49.15
N GLY A 106 -40.76 49.97 -50.44
CA GLY A 106 -39.46 49.71 -51.05
C GLY A 106 -38.33 50.55 -50.43
N ALA A 107 -38.60 51.80 -50.07
CA ALA A 107 -37.64 52.68 -49.37
C ALA A 107 -37.38 52.22 -47.93
N CYS A 108 -38.38 51.74 -47.19
CA CYS A 108 -38.20 51.17 -45.85
C CYS A 108 -37.40 49.86 -45.88
N VAL A 109 -37.64 48.99 -46.87
CA VAL A 109 -36.84 47.76 -47.07
C VAL A 109 -35.41 48.12 -47.49
N ALA A 110 -35.22 49.09 -48.39
CA ALA A 110 -33.89 49.57 -48.76
C ALA A 110 -33.15 50.19 -47.56
N LEU A 111 -33.83 50.98 -46.72
CA LEU A 111 -33.27 51.53 -45.50
C LEU A 111 -32.92 50.43 -44.49
N ALA A 112 -33.76 49.41 -44.33
CA ALA A 112 -33.48 48.28 -43.46
C ALA A 112 -32.31 47.43 -43.98
N LEU A 113 -32.17 47.25 -45.29
CA LEU A 113 -31.02 46.59 -45.91
C LEU A 113 -29.74 47.42 -45.80
N VAL A 114 -29.82 48.74 -45.88
CA VAL A 114 -28.69 49.65 -45.65
C VAL A 114 -28.30 49.67 -44.18
N LEU A 115 -29.26 49.74 -43.26
CA LEU A 115 -29.01 49.65 -41.82
C LEU A 115 -28.45 48.28 -41.44
N PHE A 116 -29.00 47.20 -41.98
CA PHE A 116 -28.45 45.86 -41.86
C PHE A 116 -27.04 45.81 -42.45
N GLY A 117 -26.82 46.39 -43.63
CA GLY A 117 -25.50 46.45 -44.27
C GLY A 117 -24.47 47.27 -43.47
N VAL A 118 -24.88 48.39 -42.86
CA VAL A 118 -24.02 49.23 -42.00
C VAL A 118 -23.73 48.55 -40.68
N VAL A 119 -24.75 47.97 -40.02
CA VAL A 119 -24.58 47.22 -38.77
C VAL A 119 -23.75 45.97 -39.02
N HIS A 120 -24.02 45.25 -40.11
CA HIS A 120 -23.26 44.07 -40.53
C HIS A 120 -21.81 44.47 -40.81
N TRP A 121 -21.58 45.50 -41.61
CA TRP A 121 -20.24 46.02 -41.89
C TRP A 121 -19.51 46.54 -40.65
N GLN A 122 -20.22 47.20 -39.72
CA GLN A 122 -19.65 47.62 -38.43
C GLN A 122 -19.33 46.42 -37.54
N SER A 123 -20.15 45.38 -37.57
CA SER A 123 -19.94 44.14 -36.79
C SER A 123 -18.84 43.24 -37.37
N THR A 124 -18.55 43.33 -38.68
CA THR A 124 -17.53 42.51 -39.36
C THR A 124 -16.20 43.24 -39.54
N ARG A 125 -16.08 44.50 -39.12
CA ARG A 125 -14.80 45.23 -39.16
C ARG A 125 -13.82 44.60 -38.17
N PRO A 126 -12.58 44.30 -38.58
CA PRO A 126 -11.56 43.82 -37.65
C PRO A 126 -11.25 44.87 -36.58
N ILE A 127 -10.70 44.40 -35.46
CA ILE A 127 -10.08 45.21 -34.40
C ILE A 127 -8.56 45.19 -34.60
N ASP A 128 -7.93 46.35 -34.37
CA ASP A 128 -6.48 46.47 -34.32
C ASP A 128 -6.04 46.25 -32.87
N ILE A 129 -5.22 45.22 -32.65
CA ILE A 129 -4.66 44.87 -31.35
C ILE A 129 -3.13 44.88 -31.41
N MET A 130 -2.49 45.11 -30.27
CA MET A 130 -1.04 45.00 -30.13
C MET A 130 -0.71 43.67 -29.43
N VAL A 131 0.06 42.80 -30.08
CA VAL A 131 0.51 41.53 -29.49
C VAL A 131 2.03 41.53 -29.40
N ASN A 132 2.60 41.50 -28.20
CA ASN A 132 4.05 41.58 -27.96
C ASN A 132 4.72 42.75 -28.73
N GLY A 133 4.02 43.88 -28.87
CA GLY A 133 4.50 45.05 -29.62
C GLY A 133 4.30 45.00 -31.14
N GLN A 134 3.64 43.98 -31.70
CA GLN A 134 3.27 43.89 -33.11
C GLN A 134 1.76 44.17 -33.32
N GLU A 135 1.41 44.97 -34.32
CA GLU A 135 0.02 45.26 -34.66
C GLU A 135 -0.60 44.11 -35.47
N LEU A 136 -1.75 43.59 -35.02
CA LEU A 136 -2.50 42.52 -35.66
C LEU A 136 -3.98 42.92 -35.84
N GLN A 137 -4.58 42.45 -36.94
CA GLN A 137 -6.00 42.65 -37.23
C GLN A 137 -6.77 41.35 -37.04
N LEU A 138 -7.71 41.35 -36.09
CA LEU A 138 -8.53 40.18 -35.76
C LEU A 138 -10.04 40.50 -35.86
N PRO A 139 -10.91 39.49 -36.06
CA PRO A 139 -12.35 39.68 -35.94
C PRO A 139 -12.77 40.23 -34.56
N ARG A 140 -13.87 40.98 -34.49
CA ARG A 140 -14.43 41.48 -33.21
C ARG A 140 -14.89 40.39 -32.23
N THR A 141 -15.02 39.16 -32.71
CA THR A 141 -15.34 37.98 -31.90
C THR A 141 -14.11 37.21 -31.47
N ALA A 142 -12.91 37.72 -31.78
CA ALA A 142 -11.66 37.06 -31.46
C ALA A 142 -11.45 37.00 -29.95
N THR A 143 -10.82 35.92 -29.56
CA THR A 143 -10.38 35.63 -28.20
C THR A 143 -8.88 35.84 -28.07
N VAL A 144 -8.38 35.81 -26.84
CA VAL A 144 -6.93 35.79 -26.57
C VAL A 144 -6.26 34.62 -27.31
N ASN A 145 -6.91 33.46 -27.44
CA ASN A 145 -6.33 32.35 -28.18
C ASN A 145 -6.23 32.62 -29.68
N ASP A 146 -7.21 33.29 -30.28
CA ASP A 146 -7.13 33.70 -31.69
C ASP A 146 -5.96 34.67 -31.93
N ALA A 147 -5.68 35.55 -30.96
CA ALA A 147 -4.52 36.43 -31.00
C ALA A 147 -3.19 35.69 -30.84
N PHE A 148 -3.14 34.67 -29.98
CA PHE A 148 -1.97 33.81 -29.81
C PHE A 148 -1.62 33.06 -31.10
N GLU A 149 -2.62 32.45 -31.74
CA GLU A 149 -2.46 31.72 -33.00
C GLU A 149 -2.06 32.66 -34.15
N ALA A 150 -2.71 33.82 -34.27
CA ALA A 150 -2.41 34.81 -35.30
C ALA A 150 -1.00 35.43 -35.18
N ALA A 151 -0.46 35.50 -33.95
CA ALA A 151 0.91 35.93 -33.69
C ALA A 151 1.95 34.82 -33.92
N GLY A 152 1.53 33.62 -34.36
CA GLY A 152 2.43 32.50 -34.64
C GLY A 152 2.86 31.72 -33.41
N SER A 153 2.04 31.65 -32.37
CA SER A 153 2.31 30.91 -31.12
C SER A 153 3.65 31.30 -30.46
N PRO A 154 3.81 32.57 -30.03
CA PRO A 154 5.11 33.11 -29.59
C PRO A 154 5.64 32.57 -28.25
N ALA A 155 4.97 31.58 -27.64
CA ALA A 155 5.29 31.06 -26.32
C ALA A 155 5.39 29.52 -26.34
N THR A 156 6.22 28.97 -25.46
CA THR A 156 6.27 27.53 -25.20
C THR A 156 5.27 27.16 -24.11
N ALA A 157 4.51 26.10 -24.31
CA ALA A 157 3.61 25.56 -23.30
C ALA A 157 4.38 25.06 -22.07
N GLY A 158 3.74 25.17 -20.89
CA GLY A 158 4.22 24.49 -19.68
C GLY A 158 4.04 22.97 -19.79
N ASN A 159 4.36 22.26 -18.72
CA ASN A 159 4.24 20.80 -18.62
C ASN A 159 3.07 20.36 -17.72
N MET A 160 2.62 19.13 -17.89
CA MET A 160 1.77 18.45 -16.90
C MET A 160 2.66 17.81 -15.85
N LEU A 161 2.39 18.10 -14.59
CA LEU A 161 3.04 17.47 -13.43
C LEU A 161 2.04 16.56 -12.71
N ASP A 162 2.51 15.51 -12.06
CA ASP A 162 1.67 14.75 -11.13
C ASP A 162 1.44 15.49 -9.81
N ILE A 163 0.64 14.89 -8.93
CA ILE A 163 0.34 15.45 -7.60
C ILE A 163 1.57 15.59 -6.66
N ASP A 164 2.73 15.01 -7.00
CA ASP A 164 4.00 15.19 -6.29
C ASP A 164 4.91 16.25 -6.96
N GLY A 165 4.48 16.79 -8.10
CA GLY A 165 5.23 17.76 -8.90
C GLY A 165 6.24 17.13 -9.87
N GLU A 166 6.19 15.82 -10.10
CA GLU A 166 7.04 15.15 -11.10
C GLU A 166 6.44 15.28 -12.50
N LEU A 167 7.30 15.39 -13.52
CA LEU A 167 6.89 15.56 -14.91
C LEU A 167 6.11 14.33 -15.42
N LEU A 168 4.84 14.52 -15.77
CA LEU A 168 4.02 13.53 -16.46
C LEU A 168 4.08 13.66 -17.97
N GLN A 169 3.96 14.89 -18.47
CA GLN A 169 3.88 15.13 -19.91
C GLN A 169 4.39 16.52 -20.28
N GLU A 170 5.43 16.57 -21.12
CA GLU A 170 5.97 17.83 -21.64
C GLU A 170 4.94 18.56 -22.50
N GLY A 171 4.94 19.90 -22.44
CA GLY A 171 4.09 20.75 -23.28
C GLY A 171 2.58 20.63 -23.03
N SER A 172 2.17 19.95 -21.95
CA SER A 172 0.76 19.71 -21.60
C SER A 172 0.27 20.55 -20.41
N GLY A 173 1.03 21.59 -20.05
CA GLY A 173 0.62 22.65 -19.15
C GLY A 173 -0.21 23.72 -19.87
N THR A 174 -0.29 24.92 -19.29
CA THR A 174 -0.94 26.03 -20.00
C THR A 174 -0.16 26.39 -21.26
N ALA A 175 -0.84 26.76 -22.34
CA ALA A 175 -0.18 27.07 -23.60
C ALA A 175 0.70 28.33 -23.50
N TYR A 176 0.26 29.31 -22.71
CA TYR A 176 0.92 30.58 -22.48
C TYR A 176 0.38 31.23 -21.20
N THR A 177 1.09 32.25 -20.72
CA THR A 177 0.50 33.26 -19.82
C THR A 177 0.27 34.55 -20.61
N ALA A 178 -0.81 35.26 -20.31
CA ALA A 178 -1.19 36.47 -21.04
C ALA A 178 -1.44 37.64 -20.08
N THR A 179 -1.01 38.83 -20.49
CA THR A 179 -1.34 40.10 -19.82
C THR A 179 -2.13 40.96 -20.78
N LEU A 180 -3.36 41.30 -20.42
CA LEU A 180 -4.30 42.09 -21.20
C LEU A 180 -4.36 43.52 -20.66
N ASP A 181 -3.91 44.50 -21.45
CA ASP A 181 -3.85 45.92 -21.05
C ASP A 181 -3.14 46.14 -19.69
N GLY A 182 -2.08 45.36 -19.44
CA GLY A 182 -1.34 45.39 -18.17
C GLY A 182 -1.93 44.54 -17.04
N HIS A 183 -3.08 43.90 -17.24
CA HIS A 183 -3.73 43.01 -16.29
C HIS A 183 -3.44 41.53 -16.61
N LYS A 184 -2.82 40.82 -15.67
CA LYS A 184 -2.53 39.39 -15.83
C LYS A 184 -3.84 38.59 -15.87
N LEU A 185 -3.99 37.75 -16.89
CA LEU A 185 -5.11 36.81 -17.01
C LEU A 185 -4.83 35.50 -16.26
N ASP A 186 -5.89 34.81 -15.85
CA ASP A 186 -5.80 33.44 -15.35
C ASP A 186 -5.34 32.52 -16.50
N PRO A 187 -4.16 31.89 -16.42
CA PRO A 187 -3.63 31.04 -17.50
C PRO A 187 -4.53 29.87 -17.89
N THR A 188 -5.43 29.42 -17.01
CA THR A 188 -6.36 28.30 -17.26
C THR A 188 -7.66 28.74 -17.96
N ALA A 189 -7.98 30.04 -17.94
CA ALA A 189 -9.19 30.60 -18.54
C ALA A 189 -8.88 31.68 -19.61
N ALA A 190 -7.61 32.04 -19.80
CA ALA A 190 -7.20 33.12 -20.68
C ALA A 190 -7.65 32.89 -22.13
N ALA A 191 -7.58 31.65 -22.62
CA ALA A 191 -7.85 31.31 -24.01
C ALA A 191 -9.18 31.83 -24.54
N ASP A 192 -10.26 31.70 -23.75
CA ASP A 192 -11.62 32.09 -24.16
C ASP A 192 -11.96 33.55 -23.87
N THR A 193 -11.03 34.33 -23.31
CA THR A 193 -11.26 35.74 -22.97
C THR A 193 -11.51 36.55 -24.25
N PRO A 194 -12.68 37.19 -24.43
CA PRO A 194 -12.97 37.99 -25.62
C PRO A 194 -12.09 39.25 -25.69
N LEU A 195 -11.75 39.68 -26.90
CA LEU A 195 -11.02 40.93 -27.15
C LEU A 195 -11.99 42.01 -27.62
N ASP A 196 -12.17 43.06 -26.82
CA ASP A 196 -13.18 44.10 -27.05
C ASP A 196 -12.60 45.51 -27.30
N GLY A 197 -11.62 45.65 -28.22
CA GLY A 197 -11.20 46.98 -28.68
C GLY A 197 -9.71 47.09 -28.99
N HIS A 198 -9.16 48.29 -28.79
CA HIS A 198 -7.72 48.56 -28.90
C HIS A 198 -7.04 48.03 -27.64
N THR A 199 -6.65 46.77 -27.71
CA THR A 199 -6.15 46.00 -26.58
C THR A 199 -4.70 45.60 -26.83
N SER A 200 -3.85 45.74 -25.82
CA SER A 200 -2.48 45.24 -25.83
C SER A 200 -2.43 43.90 -25.09
N ILE A 201 -1.85 42.89 -25.71
CA ILE A 201 -1.64 41.56 -25.15
C ILE A 201 -0.16 41.24 -25.14
N ASP A 202 0.37 40.91 -23.98
CA ASP A 202 1.72 40.36 -23.86
C ASP A 202 1.65 38.88 -23.49
N PHE A 203 2.19 38.01 -24.35
CA PHE A 203 2.33 36.58 -24.13
C PHE A 203 3.71 36.24 -23.56
N ALA A 204 3.72 35.36 -22.56
CA ALA A 204 4.91 34.70 -22.07
C ALA A 204 4.69 33.18 -22.03
N ASN A 205 5.76 32.42 -21.81
CA ASN A 205 5.70 30.96 -21.68
C ASN A 205 4.61 30.53 -20.71
N GLY A 206 3.99 29.40 -21.04
CA GLY A 206 3.03 28.73 -20.21
C GLY A 206 3.65 28.31 -18.87
N VAL A 207 2.77 28.12 -17.89
CA VAL A 207 3.11 27.52 -16.61
C VAL A 207 2.72 26.05 -16.59
N ASP A 208 3.48 25.28 -15.81
CA ASP A 208 3.17 23.89 -15.51
C ASP A 208 1.84 23.79 -14.77
N VAL A 209 1.08 22.73 -15.03
CA VAL A 209 -0.18 22.42 -14.35
C VAL A 209 -0.08 21.06 -13.68
N GLU A 210 -0.62 20.96 -12.47
CA GLU A 210 -0.80 19.68 -11.82
C GLU A 210 -1.95 18.92 -12.48
N GLU A 211 -1.83 17.60 -12.56
CA GLU A 211 -2.88 16.71 -13.04
C GLU A 211 -4.22 16.89 -12.28
N PRO A 212 -5.37 16.57 -12.91
CA PRO A 212 -6.63 16.46 -12.19
C PRO A 212 -6.51 15.43 -11.05
N SER A 213 -7.14 15.71 -9.91
CA SER A 213 -7.11 14.83 -8.75
C SER A 213 -8.49 14.65 -8.11
N ASN A 214 -8.66 13.51 -7.43
CA ASN A 214 -9.80 13.23 -6.56
C ASN A 214 -9.37 13.38 -5.11
N VAL A 215 -10.26 13.86 -4.25
CA VAL A 215 -10.02 13.98 -2.81
C VAL A 215 -11.03 13.12 -2.06
N ALA A 216 -10.54 12.23 -1.22
CA ALA A 216 -11.34 11.37 -0.37
C ALA A 216 -11.00 11.62 1.11
N GLU A 217 -12.00 11.99 1.90
CA GLU A 217 -11.87 12.20 3.34
C GLU A 217 -11.99 10.87 4.11
N ASN A 218 -11.51 10.86 5.35
CA ASN A 218 -11.60 9.74 6.30
C ASN A 218 -11.07 8.41 5.74
N GLN A 219 -10.02 8.47 4.92
CA GLN A 219 -9.35 7.28 4.42
C GLN A 219 -8.33 6.77 5.45
N PRO A 220 -8.14 5.44 5.54
CA PRO A 220 -7.17 4.87 6.48
C PRO A 220 -5.74 5.30 6.10
N ILE A 221 -4.96 5.64 7.13
CA ILE A 221 -3.52 5.88 7.02
C ILE A 221 -2.83 4.76 7.77
N SER A 222 -2.10 3.91 7.05
CA SER A 222 -1.40 2.76 7.64
C SER A 222 -0.45 3.19 8.76
N HIS A 223 -0.46 2.45 9.85
CA HIS A 223 0.52 2.60 10.92
C HIS A 223 1.89 2.00 10.54
N GLY A 224 2.94 2.46 11.23
CA GLY A 224 4.28 1.90 11.11
C GLY A 224 4.53 0.78 12.13
N VAL A 225 5.71 0.17 12.04
CA VAL A 225 6.20 -0.83 13.00
C VAL A 225 7.54 -0.37 13.58
N GLN A 226 7.67 -0.45 14.90
CA GLN A 226 8.91 -0.15 15.62
C GLN A 226 9.44 -1.42 16.28
N ASP A 227 10.72 -1.72 16.06
CA ASP A 227 11.47 -2.78 16.74
C ASP A 227 12.44 -2.14 17.73
N VAL A 228 12.22 -2.40 19.02
CA VAL A 228 12.93 -1.76 20.12
C VAL A 228 13.46 -2.76 21.13
N GLY A 229 14.52 -2.37 21.84
CA GLY A 229 15.11 -3.19 22.90
C GLY A 229 16.07 -4.26 22.38
N HIS A 230 16.40 -5.20 23.26
CA HIS A 230 17.25 -6.36 22.98
C HIS A 230 16.90 -7.49 23.96
N GLY A 231 17.00 -8.73 23.50
CA GLY A 231 16.76 -9.93 24.29
C GLY A 231 16.07 -11.02 23.49
N PRO A 232 15.97 -12.23 24.03
CA PRO A 232 15.46 -13.39 23.31
C PRO A 232 13.92 -13.43 23.24
N LEU A 233 13.20 -12.67 24.05
CA LEU A 233 11.75 -12.59 23.95
C LEU A 233 11.37 -11.45 23.02
N HIS A 234 10.85 -11.77 21.83
CA HIS A 234 10.33 -10.79 20.88
C HIS A 234 8.80 -10.75 20.99
N ILE A 235 8.24 -9.70 21.62
CA ILE A 235 6.82 -9.60 21.93
C ILE A 235 6.19 -8.31 21.39
N VAL A 236 4.90 -8.37 21.04
CA VAL A 236 4.10 -7.17 20.75
C VAL A 236 3.70 -6.53 22.08
N THR A 237 4.22 -5.34 22.36
CA THR A 237 3.82 -4.56 23.56
C THR A 237 2.78 -3.50 23.27
N GLN A 238 2.63 -3.12 22.00
CA GLN A 238 1.58 -2.20 21.53
C GLN A 238 1.14 -2.68 20.16
N LYS A 239 -0.16 -2.94 20.00
CA LYS A 239 -0.74 -3.20 18.68
C LYS A 239 -0.88 -1.88 17.93
N GLY A 240 -0.58 -1.92 16.65
CA GLY A 240 -0.77 -0.78 15.78
C GLY A 240 -2.24 -0.50 15.51
N GLN A 241 -2.52 0.75 15.20
CA GLN A 241 -3.84 1.22 14.82
C GLN A 241 -3.67 2.22 13.67
N ASP A 242 -4.35 1.93 12.56
CA ASP A 242 -4.39 2.86 11.43
C ASP A 242 -4.99 4.19 11.87
N GLY A 243 -4.37 5.27 11.39
CA GLY A 243 -4.91 6.60 11.48
C GLY A 243 -5.99 6.82 10.42
N SER A 244 -6.42 8.07 10.31
CA SER A 244 -7.32 8.48 9.24
C SER A 244 -6.95 9.86 8.72
N GLY A 245 -7.27 10.14 7.48
CA GLY A 245 -7.05 11.46 6.91
C GLY A 245 -7.69 11.65 5.54
N THR A 246 -7.27 12.71 4.89
CA THR A 246 -7.73 13.08 3.55
C THR A 246 -6.65 12.69 2.54
N ILE A 247 -7.00 11.80 1.61
CA ILE A 247 -6.11 11.33 0.54
C ILE A 247 -6.50 12.02 -0.77
N LYS A 248 -5.51 12.65 -1.40
CA LYS A 248 -5.56 13.16 -2.76
C LYS A 248 -5.01 12.10 -3.70
N THR A 249 -5.73 11.78 -4.78
CA THR A 249 -5.33 10.80 -5.79
C THR A 249 -5.26 11.45 -7.16
N GLY A 250 -4.09 11.37 -7.81
CA GLY A 250 -3.91 11.81 -9.18
C GLY A 250 -4.72 10.94 -10.15
N GLN A 251 -5.51 11.57 -11.02
CA GLN A 251 -6.35 10.85 -11.98
C GLN A 251 -5.55 10.24 -13.14
N VAL A 252 -4.37 10.79 -13.42
CA VAL A 252 -3.47 10.32 -14.49
C VAL A 252 -2.38 9.41 -13.92
N SER A 253 -1.68 9.84 -12.87
CA SER A 253 -0.59 9.08 -12.26
C SER A 253 -1.06 7.92 -11.38
N GLY A 254 -2.27 8.00 -10.82
CA GLY A 254 -2.76 7.07 -9.80
C GLY A 254 -2.06 7.20 -8.44
N LYS A 255 -1.11 8.12 -8.30
CA LYS A 255 -0.39 8.37 -7.05
C LYS A 255 -1.36 8.86 -5.97
N GLN A 256 -1.05 8.54 -4.72
CA GLN A 256 -1.82 8.96 -3.56
C GLN A 256 -0.95 9.78 -2.63
N GLN A 257 -1.52 10.88 -2.12
CA GLN A 257 -0.85 11.78 -1.18
C GLN A 257 -1.80 12.06 -0.02
N VAL A 258 -1.34 11.85 1.20
CA VAL A 258 -2.05 12.30 2.40
C VAL A 258 -1.90 13.82 2.52
N ILE A 259 -2.99 14.56 2.36
CA ILE A 259 -2.99 16.03 2.41
C ILE A 259 -3.44 16.58 3.77
N GLU A 260 -4.11 15.76 4.57
CA GLU A 260 -4.52 16.08 5.94
C GLU A 260 -4.60 14.80 6.78
N VAL A 261 -4.19 14.86 8.04
CA VAL A 261 -4.33 13.77 9.02
C VAL A 261 -5.42 14.17 10.01
N THR A 262 -6.48 13.37 10.13
CA THR A 262 -7.58 13.59 11.07
C THR A 262 -7.44 12.75 12.35
N SER A 263 -6.75 11.61 12.27
CA SER A 263 -6.30 10.82 13.41
C SER A 263 -4.91 10.29 13.13
N ASP A 264 -3.97 10.52 14.06
CA ASP A 264 -2.61 9.99 13.94
C ASP A 264 -2.64 8.46 14.00
N PRO A 265 -1.88 7.75 13.14
CA PRO A 265 -1.66 6.33 13.30
C PRO A 265 -0.86 6.05 14.58
N VAL A 266 -1.14 4.90 15.19
CA VAL A 266 -0.39 4.38 16.33
C VAL A 266 0.43 3.20 15.85
N ASP A 267 1.75 3.28 15.95
CA ASP A 267 2.63 2.21 15.48
C ASP A 267 2.51 0.93 16.32
N THR A 268 2.71 -0.22 15.68
CA THR A 268 2.97 -1.48 16.41
C THR A 268 4.35 -1.38 17.06
N ILE A 269 4.45 -1.70 18.36
CA ILE A 269 5.73 -1.76 19.09
C ILE A 269 6.08 -3.21 19.39
N MET A 270 7.09 -3.68 18.67
CA MET A 270 7.81 -4.92 18.92
C MET A 270 8.93 -4.67 19.91
N LYS A 271 8.86 -5.30 21.08
CA LYS A 271 9.88 -5.20 22.12
C LYS A 271 10.66 -6.50 22.19
N ARG A 272 11.98 -6.40 22.05
CA ARG A 272 12.93 -7.45 22.41
C ARG A 272 13.36 -7.25 23.85
N CYS A 273 13.22 -8.28 24.67
CA CYS A 273 13.46 -8.16 26.11
C CYS A 273 13.93 -9.45 26.76
N TYR A 274 14.39 -9.30 28.01
CA TYR A 274 14.75 -10.39 28.89
C TYR A 274 13.69 -10.54 29.99
N PRO A 275 13.41 -11.76 30.46
CA PRO A 275 12.64 -11.95 31.68
C PRO A 275 13.44 -11.44 32.89
N ASP A 276 12.76 -10.76 33.81
CA ASP A 276 13.25 -10.41 35.14
C ASP A 276 12.78 -11.46 36.15
N THR A 277 13.65 -12.44 36.37
CA THR A 277 13.41 -13.52 37.34
C THR A 277 13.67 -13.09 38.78
N GLN A 278 14.11 -11.85 39.01
CA GLN A 278 14.51 -11.34 40.33
C GLN A 278 15.54 -12.24 41.03
N GLY A 279 16.40 -12.90 40.25
CA GLY A 279 17.43 -13.81 40.74
C GLY A 279 16.96 -15.25 41.01
N GLU A 280 15.69 -15.58 40.75
CA GLU A 280 15.22 -16.95 40.81
C GLU A 280 15.94 -17.80 39.74
N LYS A 281 16.50 -18.95 40.15
CA LYS A 281 17.20 -19.90 39.26
C LYS A 281 16.22 -20.66 38.36
N VAL A 282 15.59 -19.95 37.44
CA VAL A 282 14.74 -20.53 36.39
C VAL A 282 15.46 -20.46 35.05
N VAL A 283 15.24 -21.46 34.21
CA VAL A 283 15.79 -21.56 32.85
C VAL A 283 14.76 -22.23 31.94
N ALA A 284 14.68 -21.80 30.68
CA ALA A 284 13.89 -22.48 29.67
C ALA A 284 14.81 -23.30 28.76
N LEU A 285 14.64 -24.63 28.78
CA LEU A 285 15.26 -25.52 27.80
C LEU A 285 14.36 -25.57 26.57
N THR A 286 14.95 -25.33 25.40
CA THR A 286 14.21 -25.33 24.14
C THR A 286 14.86 -26.25 23.11
N PHE A 287 14.04 -26.93 22.32
CA PHE A 287 14.47 -27.92 21.33
C PHE A 287 13.79 -27.65 19.99
N ASP A 288 14.60 -27.52 18.94
CA ASP A 288 14.12 -27.24 17.58
C ASP A 288 14.19 -28.49 16.68
N ASP A 289 13.39 -28.46 15.59
CA ASP A 289 13.38 -29.38 14.43
C ASP A 289 12.65 -30.71 14.59
N GLY A 290 12.22 -31.02 15.81
CA GLY A 290 11.52 -32.25 16.16
C GLY A 290 10.12 -32.42 15.55
N PRO A 291 9.47 -33.58 15.81
CA PRO A 291 10.05 -34.76 16.46
C PRO A 291 10.87 -35.65 15.49
N TRP A 292 11.88 -36.34 16.00
CA TRP A 292 12.70 -37.34 15.31
C TRP A 292 12.80 -38.64 16.15
N ASP A 293 13.55 -39.64 15.66
CA ASP A 293 13.71 -40.94 16.32
C ASP A 293 14.27 -40.81 17.75
N ASP A 294 15.18 -39.86 17.98
CA ASP A 294 15.86 -39.65 19.26
C ASP A 294 15.00 -38.85 20.28
N THR A 295 13.94 -38.16 19.84
CA THR A 295 13.13 -37.27 20.71
C THR A 295 12.52 -38.02 21.90
N ASN A 296 12.13 -39.28 21.73
CA ASN A 296 11.55 -40.07 22.84
C ASN A 296 12.57 -40.39 23.95
N GLU A 297 13.84 -40.58 23.61
CA GLU A 297 14.91 -40.80 24.57
C GLU A 297 15.26 -39.49 25.30
N LEU A 298 15.21 -38.36 24.59
CA LEU A 298 15.31 -37.03 25.20
C LEU A 298 14.21 -36.80 26.25
N LEU A 299 12.96 -37.13 25.93
CA LEU A 299 11.84 -37.02 26.87
C LEU A 299 12.05 -37.86 28.14
N ASP A 300 12.61 -39.07 28.00
CA ASP A 300 12.98 -39.90 29.16
C ASP A 300 13.97 -39.18 30.07
N VAL A 301 15.02 -38.57 29.50
CA VAL A 301 16.03 -37.82 30.26
C VAL A 301 15.42 -36.61 30.99
N LEU A 302 14.50 -35.89 30.33
CA LEU A 302 13.81 -34.75 30.95
C LEU A 302 12.91 -35.21 32.11
N ARG A 303 12.10 -36.26 31.89
CA ARG A 303 11.22 -36.86 32.91
C ARG A 303 12.01 -37.32 34.14
N ASP A 304 13.12 -38.03 33.95
CA ASP A 304 13.92 -38.59 35.03
C ASP A 304 14.55 -37.49 35.92
N ASN A 305 14.66 -36.26 35.39
CA ASN A 305 15.14 -35.09 36.12
C ASN A 305 14.03 -34.12 36.55
N GLY A 306 12.75 -34.44 36.27
CA GLY A 306 11.61 -33.57 36.56
C GLY A 306 11.66 -32.23 35.80
N ALA A 307 12.35 -32.17 34.67
CA ALA A 307 12.52 -30.95 33.88
C ALA A 307 11.39 -30.80 32.84
N LYS A 308 10.82 -29.58 32.73
CA LYS A 308 9.95 -29.19 31.61
C LYS A 308 10.76 -28.43 30.56
N ALA A 309 10.26 -28.46 29.33
CA ALA A 309 10.94 -27.89 28.16
C ALA A 309 9.90 -27.40 27.15
N THR A 310 10.38 -26.63 26.17
CA THR A 310 9.58 -26.19 25.03
C THR A 310 10.14 -26.80 23.75
N PHE A 311 9.30 -27.48 22.98
CA PHE A 311 9.64 -28.05 21.68
C PHE A 311 9.08 -27.15 20.59
N PHE A 312 9.97 -26.58 19.77
CA PHE A 312 9.62 -25.85 18.56
C PHE A 312 9.63 -26.85 17.40
N THR A 313 8.43 -27.35 17.10
CA THR A 313 8.19 -28.49 16.23
C THR A 313 7.95 -28.05 14.78
N VAL A 314 8.59 -28.74 13.83
CA VAL A 314 8.35 -28.53 12.40
C VAL A 314 7.11 -29.34 12.00
N GLY A 315 6.09 -28.69 11.45
CA GLY A 315 4.77 -29.32 11.26
C GLY A 315 4.79 -30.59 10.39
N ASN A 316 5.61 -30.63 9.35
CA ASN A 316 5.72 -31.81 8.47
C ASN A 316 6.41 -33.01 9.15
N ARG A 317 7.05 -32.81 10.31
CA ARG A 317 7.60 -33.88 11.16
C ARG A 317 6.55 -34.53 12.04
N ILE A 318 5.38 -33.91 12.19
CA ILE A 318 4.24 -34.47 12.94
C ILE A 318 3.47 -35.46 12.06
N SER A 319 4.15 -36.54 11.66
CA SER A 319 3.59 -37.62 10.86
C SER A 319 4.08 -38.98 11.32
N GLY A 320 3.29 -40.03 11.08
CA GLY A 320 3.61 -41.39 11.56
C GLY A 320 3.85 -41.41 13.07
N ASN A 321 5.02 -41.93 13.49
CA ASN A 321 5.41 -41.99 14.89
C ASN A 321 5.58 -40.60 15.55
N GLY A 322 5.83 -39.55 14.76
CA GLY A 322 5.95 -38.19 15.27
C GLY A 322 4.67 -37.67 15.94
N VAL A 323 3.50 -38.15 15.49
CA VAL A 323 2.21 -37.83 16.12
C VAL A 323 2.17 -38.32 17.58
N ASP A 324 2.63 -39.54 17.83
CA ASP A 324 2.65 -40.11 19.18
C ASP A 324 3.72 -39.46 20.06
N THR A 325 4.86 -39.06 19.48
CA THR A 325 5.89 -38.28 20.18
C THR A 325 5.35 -36.91 20.64
N VAL A 326 4.68 -36.15 19.77
CA VAL A 326 4.11 -34.84 20.15
C VAL A 326 3.00 -34.98 21.19
N LYS A 327 2.15 -36.01 21.10
CA LYS A 327 1.19 -36.32 22.17
C LYS A 327 1.87 -36.59 23.50
N ARG A 328 3.01 -37.29 23.47
CA ARG A 328 3.80 -37.59 24.66
C ARG A 328 4.42 -36.33 25.25
N GLU A 329 4.99 -35.44 24.43
CA GLU A 329 5.51 -34.13 24.87
C GLU A 329 4.46 -33.39 25.70
N VAL A 330 3.24 -33.25 25.15
CA VAL A 330 2.14 -32.58 25.83
C VAL A 330 1.67 -33.35 27.08
N ALA A 331 1.54 -34.68 27.00
CA ALA A 331 1.11 -35.50 28.13
C ALA A 331 2.10 -35.50 29.30
N GLU A 332 3.39 -35.36 29.01
CA GLU A 332 4.45 -35.19 30.00
C GLU A 332 4.58 -33.73 30.47
N GLY A 333 3.75 -32.81 29.98
CA GLY A 333 3.67 -31.42 30.45
C GLY A 333 4.72 -30.49 29.86
N HIS A 334 5.30 -30.85 28.72
CA HIS A 334 6.13 -29.94 27.93
C HIS A 334 5.25 -28.99 27.10
N GLN A 335 5.81 -27.86 26.72
CA GLN A 335 5.17 -26.95 25.77
C GLN A 335 5.54 -27.38 24.35
N VAL A 336 4.57 -27.40 23.43
CA VAL A 336 4.80 -27.63 22.01
C VAL A 336 4.36 -26.38 21.26
N ALA A 337 5.27 -25.81 20.48
CA ALA A 337 5.14 -24.56 19.74
C ALA A 337 5.58 -24.78 18.28
N THR A 338 5.14 -23.91 17.37
CA THR A 338 5.50 -24.08 15.96
C THR A 338 6.90 -23.58 15.64
N HIS A 339 7.63 -24.35 14.83
CA HIS A 339 8.84 -23.96 14.13
C HIS A 339 8.59 -23.91 12.61
N THR A 340 7.42 -23.40 12.20
CA THR A 340 6.86 -23.43 10.84
C THR A 340 6.43 -24.84 10.39
N TRP A 341 5.99 -24.97 9.14
CA TRP A 341 5.51 -26.23 8.58
C TRP A 341 6.64 -27.06 7.99
N ASP A 342 7.53 -26.44 7.20
CA ASP A 342 8.61 -27.15 6.51
C ASP A 342 10.02 -26.68 6.84
N HIS A 343 10.17 -26.02 8.01
CA HIS A 343 11.43 -25.42 8.47
C HIS A 343 11.86 -24.27 7.53
N ALA A 344 10.86 -23.47 7.13
CA ALA A 344 10.91 -22.34 6.19
C ALA A 344 11.84 -22.59 4.99
N ALA A 345 11.55 -23.63 4.22
CA ALA A 345 12.33 -24.00 3.04
C ALA A 345 12.38 -22.83 2.04
N GLY A 346 13.50 -22.09 2.07
CA GLY A 346 13.85 -21.13 1.03
C GLY A 346 14.13 -21.83 -0.30
N ASP A 347 14.53 -21.05 -1.30
CA ASP A 347 14.89 -21.48 -2.67
C ASP A 347 16.09 -22.46 -2.79
N GLY A 348 16.46 -23.11 -1.69
CA GLY A 348 17.60 -24.03 -1.56
C GLY A 348 18.88 -23.36 -1.04
N GLN A 349 18.89 -22.05 -0.76
CA GLN A 349 20.10 -21.33 -0.32
C GLN A 349 20.15 -20.98 1.18
N SER A 350 19.01 -20.78 1.84
CA SER A 350 18.93 -20.43 3.25
C SER A 350 17.53 -20.69 3.81
N VAL A 351 17.43 -20.84 5.12
CA VAL A 351 16.19 -21.02 5.87
C VAL A 351 15.79 -19.68 6.48
N ASN A 352 14.79 -19.02 5.88
CA ASN A 352 14.37 -17.68 6.29
C ASN A 352 12.98 -17.32 5.72
N LEU A 353 12.04 -16.99 6.60
CA LEU A 353 10.69 -16.55 6.24
C LEU A 353 10.68 -15.26 5.39
N SER A 354 11.67 -14.38 5.55
CA SER A 354 11.75 -13.11 4.80
C SER A 354 12.04 -13.28 3.30
N TYR A 355 12.27 -14.50 2.82
CA TYR A 355 12.41 -14.80 1.39
C TYR A 355 11.10 -15.30 0.75
N MET A 356 10.06 -15.47 1.56
CA MET A 356 8.74 -15.91 1.13
C MET A 356 7.79 -14.72 0.97
N SER A 357 6.72 -14.87 0.17
CA SER A 357 5.65 -13.88 0.12
C SER A 357 4.88 -13.84 1.46
N ALA A 358 4.15 -12.76 1.73
CA ALA A 358 3.33 -12.63 2.93
C ALA A 358 2.34 -13.81 3.09
N GLU A 359 1.73 -14.26 1.99
CA GLU A 359 0.81 -15.41 1.99
C GLU A 359 1.53 -16.71 2.36
N GLN A 360 2.73 -16.93 1.82
CA GLN A 360 3.55 -18.11 2.12
C GLN A 360 4.03 -18.12 3.57
N GLN A 361 4.44 -16.97 4.11
CA GLN A 361 4.82 -16.83 5.52
C GLN A 361 3.66 -17.21 6.44
N ARG A 362 2.45 -16.69 6.14
CA ARG A 362 1.23 -17.05 6.89
C ARG A 362 0.89 -18.53 6.76
N GLU A 363 1.03 -19.10 5.57
CA GLU A 363 0.74 -20.51 5.31
C GLU A 363 1.67 -21.43 6.11
N GLU A 364 2.97 -21.13 6.16
CA GLU A 364 3.97 -21.86 6.94
C GLU A 364 3.62 -21.89 8.44
N VAL A 365 3.31 -20.72 9.02
CA VAL A 365 2.93 -20.61 10.43
C VAL A 365 1.60 -21.31 10.71
N THR A 366 0.59 -21.09 9.86
CA THR A 366 -0.76 -21.65 10.05
C THR A 366 -0.73 -23.18 9.96
N LYS A 367 -0.04 -23.76 8.96
CA LYS A 367 0.08 -25.21 8.83
C LYS A 367 0.86 -25.83 9.99
N GLY A 368 1.92 -25.16 10.45
CA GLY A 368 2.67 -25.57 11.64
C GLY A 368 1.77 -25.65 12.88
N LEU A 369 1.03 -24.58 13.17
CA LEU A 369 0.07 -24.54 14.28
C LEU A 369 -1.01 -25.62 14.14
N GLN A 370 -1.61 -25.75 12.96
CA GLN A 370 -2.66 -26.74 12.70
C GLN A 370 -2.17 -28.17 12.89
N SER A 371 -0.95 -28.48 12.48
CA SER A 371 -0.39 -29.84 12.63
C SER A 371 -0.24 -30.26 14.10
N ILE A 372 0.09 -29.32 14.99
CA ILE A 372 0.16 -29.55 16.43
C ILE A 372 -1.26 -29.76 17.00
N GLU A 373 -2.23 -28.93 16.58
CA GLU A 373 -3.62 -29.07 17.00
C GLU A 373 -4.21 -30.41 16.58
N ASP A 374 -4.00 -30.81 15.32
CA ASP A 374 -4.50 -32.06 14.76
C ASP A 374 -3.92 -33.29 15.48
N ALA A 375 -2.62 -33.25 15.83
CA ALA A 375 -1.97 -34.35 16.51
C ALA A 375 -2.39 -34.47 17.98
N THR A 376 -2.55 -33.34 18.68
CA THR A 376 -2.76 -33.32 20.14
C THR A 376 -4.23 -33.24 20.54
N GLY A 377 -5.10 -32.75 19.65
CA GLY A 377 -6.48 -32.38 19.96
C GLY A 377 -6.60 -31.19 20.90
N GLN A 378 -5.52 -30.42 21.09
CA GLN A 378 -5.44 -29.27 22.00
C GLN A 378 -5.01 -28.04 21.22
N LYS A 379 -5.43 -26.85 21.69
CA LYS A 379 -4.96 -25.59 21.10
C LYS A 379 -3.44 -25.52 21.21
N PRO A 380 -2.72 -25.18 20.13
CA PRO A 380 -1.28 -25.07 20.15
C PRO A 380 -0.86 -23.85 20.97
N SER A 381 0.40 -23.84 21.40
CA SER A 381 1.02 -22.60 21.85
C SER A 381 1.07 -21.57 20.72
N PHE A 382 0.82 -20.31 21.03
CA PHE A 382 0.91 -19.20 20.07
C PHE A 382 2.27 -18.50 20.10
N VAL A 383 3.24 -18.98 20.89
CA VAL A 383 4.63 -18.60 20.67
C VAL A 383 5.20 -19.41 19.52
N MET A 384 6.14 -18.83 18.78
CA MET A 384 6.89 -19.52 17.74
C MET A 384 8.38 -19.26 17.89
N ARG A 385 9.16 -20.02 17.15
CA ARG A 385 10.55 -19.66 16.83
C ARG A 385 10.69 -19.67 15.33
N ALA A 386 11.19 -18.59 14.75
CA ALA A 386 11.49 -18.55 13.33
C ALA A 386 12.72 -19.39 13.01
N PRO A 387 12.68 -20.25 11.99
CA PRO A 387 13.85 -20.99 11.53
C PRO A 387 15.04 -20.06 11.24
N GLY A 388 16.20 -20.42 11.79
CA GLY A 388 17.43 -19.61 11.71
C GLY A 388 17.43 -18.32 12.55
N GLY A 389 16.40 -18.07 13.37
CA GLY A 389 16.25 -16.83 14.13
C GLY A 389 15.92 -15.60 13.26
N ASN A 390 15.46 -15.82 12.02
CA ASN A 390 15.22 -14.76 11.05
C ASN A 390 13.76 -14.28 11.11
N PHE A 391 13.47 -13.36 12.04
CA PHE A 391 12.12 -12.82 12.23
C PHE A 391 12.09 -11.28 12.21
N PRO A 392 12.24 -10.65 11.02
CA PRO A 392 12.16 -9.20 10.89
C PRO A 392 10.73 -8.68 11.06
N THR A 393 10.59 -7.36 11.25
CA THR A 393 9.29 -6.68 11.42
C THR A 393 8.31 -6.89 10.29
N GLU A 394 8.80 -7.09 9.06
CA GLU A 394 7.97 -7.43 7.90
C GLU A 394 7.26 -8.78 8.09
N VAL A 395 8.00 -9.83 8.43
CA VAL A 395 7.41 -11.14 8.77
C VAL A 395 6.45 -10.99 9.94
N TRP A 396 6.83 -10.23 10.97
CA TRP A 396 5.96 -9.96 12.11
C TRP A 396 4.59 -9.40 11.69
N SER A 397 4.60 -8.34 10.87
CA SER A 397 3.38 -7.69 10.39
C SER A 397 2.47 -8.62 9.58
N ASN A 398 3.04 -9.65 8.96
CA ASN A 398 2.29 -10.62 8.18
C ASN A 398 1.65 -11.72 9.05
N VAL A 399 2.10 -11.96 10.30
CA VAL A 399 1.63 -13.08 11.13
C VAL A 399 1.20 -12.70 12.56
N GLU A 400 1.11 -11.40 12.88
CA GLU A 400 0.82 -10.89 14.22
C GLU A 400 -0.55 -11.29 14.80
N ASP A 401 -1.48 -11.77 13.97
CA ASP A 401 -2.76 -12.34 14.41
C ASP A 401 -2.68 -13.86 14.70
N LEU A 402 -1.61 -14.51 14.25
CA LEU A 402 -1.37 -15.95 14.43
C LEU A 402 -0.46 -16.25 15.63
N VAL A 403 0.48 -15.36 15.94
CA VAL A 403 1.50 -15.58 17.00
C VAL A 403 1.61 -14.41 17.95
N VAL A 404 1.88 -14.70 19.22
CA VAL A 404 2.00 -13.69 20.29
C VAL A 404 3.45 -13.34 20.64
N ALA A 405 4.39 -14.22 20.28
CA ALA A 405 5.82 -14.04 20.52
C ALA A 405 6.66 -14.84 19.52
N ASP A 406 7.81 -14.29 19.10
CA ASP A 406 8.93 -15.04 18.54
C ASP A 406 10.02 -15.16 19.59
N ILE A 407 10.62 -16.34 19.67
CA ILE A 407 11.50 -16.71 20.78
C ILE A 407 12.90 -16.97 20.24
N GLY A 408 13.83 -16.06 20.51
CA GLY A 408 15.27 -16.26 20.35
C GLY A 408 15.87 -17.13 21.45
N TRP A 409 17.16 -16.91 21.74
CA TRP A 409 17.90 -17.63 22.78
C TRP A 409 19.06 -16.79 23.33
N ASP A 410 19.49 -17.10 24.55
CA ASP A 410 20.66 -16.51 25.19
C ASP A 410 21.89 -17.42 25.08
N VAL A 411 21.66 -18.73 25.19
CA VAL A 411 22.70 -19.76 25.18
C VAL A 411 22.47 -20.68 23.99
N ASP A 412 23.37 -20.61 23.01
CA ASP A 412 23.46 -21.59 21.91
C ASP A 412 24.45 -22.69 22.29
N THR A 413 23.96 -23.91 22.48
CA THR A 413 24.82 -25.07 22.78
C THR A 413 25.66 -25.49 21.56
N THR A 414 25.31 -25.03 20.37
CA THR A 414 25.87 -25.43 19.08
C THR A 414 25.81 -26.94 18.82
N ASP A 415 24.85 -27.62 19.44
CA ASP A 415 24.67 -29.08 19.37
C ASP A 415 24.40 -29.59 17.95
N TRP A 416 23.84 -28.75 17.08
CA TRP A 416 23.68 -29.02 15.65
C TRP A 416 25.00 -29.32 14.92
N LYS A 417 26.16 -28.86 15.44
CA LYS A 417 27.50 -29.24 14.94
C LYS A 417 27.95 -30.62 15.42
N ARG A 418 27.16 -31.28 16.28
CA ARG A 418 27.44 -32.55 16.94
C ARG A 418 28.77 -32.56 17.71
N PRO A 419 29.06 -31.57 18.57
CA PRO A 419 30.21 -31.63 19.45
C PRO A 419 30.07 -32.79 20.46
N GLU A 420 31.16 -33.12 21.15
CA GLU A 420 31.13 -34.10 22.25
C GLU A 420 30.13 -33.70 23.34
N ALA A 421 29.45 -34.66 23.94
CA ALA A 421 28.44 -34.44 24.98
C ALA A 421 28.94 -33.55 26.14
N SER A 422 30.21 -33.70 26.53
CA SER A 422 30.85 -32.88 27.58
C SER A 422 30.90 -31.38 27.23
N ARG A 423 30.97 -31.01 25.95
CA ARG A 423 30.94 -29.62 25.48
C ARG A 423 29.55 -29.02 25.67
N ILE A 424 28.51 -29.79 25.34
CA ILE A 424 27.09 -29.39 25.50
C ILE A 424 26.78 -29.23 26.99
N ALA A 425 27.19 -30.21 27.81
CA ALA A 425 27.05 -30.13 29.25
C ALA A 425 27.76 -28.90 29.85
N ALA A 426 28.95 -28.56 29.34
CA ALA A 426 29.67 -27.37 29.79
C ALA A 426 28.97 -26.05 29.45
N GLU A 427 28.23 -25.96 28.35
CA GLU A 427 27.38 -24.80 28.06
C GLU A 427 26.17 -24.74 28.99
N LEU A 428 25.52 -25.88 29.23
CA LEU A 428 24.40 -25.97 30.19
C LEU A 428 24.80 -25.59 31.63
N MET A 429 26.06 -25.81 32.02
CA MET A 429 26.56 -25.39 33.34
C MET A 429 26.82 -23.89 33.47
N ARG A 430 26.75 -23.14 32.37
CA ARG A 430 27.04 -21.69 32.34
C ARG A 430 25.78 -20.82 32.33
N ILE A 431 24.60 -21.44 32.35
CA ILE A 431 23.32 -20.74 32.33
C ILE A 431 23.19 -19.77 33.50
N THR A 432 22.48 -18.67 33.26
CA THR A 432 22.11 -17.67 34.24
C THR A 432 20.58 -17.58 34.43
N PRO A 433 20.11 -17.05 35.57
CA PRO A 433 18.68 -16.87 35.82
C PRO A 433 17.94 -16.18 34.67
N GLY A 434 16.96 -16.87 34.09
CA GLY A 434 16.12 -16.36 33.01
C GLY A 434 16.59 -16.72 31.60
N ASP A 435 17.71 -17.44 31.46
CA ASP A 435 18.23 -17.83 30.15
C ASP A 435 17.25 -18.72 29.38
N ILE A 436 17.21 -18.52 28.07
CA ILE A 436 16.60 -19.42 27.08
C ILE A 436 17.72 -20.17 26.36
N VAL A 437 17.73 -21.50 26.48
CA VAL A 437 18.78 -22.36 25.93
C VAL A 437 18.31 -23.00 24.62
N LEU A 438 19.05 -22.77 23.53
CA LEU A 438 18.85 -23.42 22.23
C LEU A 438 19.59 -24.76 22.15
N MET A 439 18.82 -25.81 21.88
CA MET A 439 19.25 -27.14 21.49
C MET A 439 18.33 -27.66 20.38
N HIS A 440 18.59 -28.85 19.87
CA HIS A 440 17.79 -29.46 18.81
C HIS A 440 17.43 -30.91 19.18
N ASP A 441 16.20 -31.31 18.89
CA ASP A 441 15.78 -32.72 18.92
C ASP A 441 15.57 -33.29 17.51
N GLY A 442 15.63 -32.45 16.47
CA GLY A 442 15.65 -32.86 15.06
C GLY A 442 16.95 -32.52 14.29
N GLY A 443 16.92 -32.70 12.97
CA GLY A 443 18.04 -32.35 12.07
C GLY A 443 19.17 -33.40 11.95
N GLY A 444 18.95 -34.63 12.42
CA GLY A 444 19.90 -35.75 12.40
C GLY A 444 20.11 -36.37 13.78
N ASN A 445 21.10 -37.25 13.93
CA ASN A 445 21.46 -37.85 15.22
C ASN A 445 21.71 -36.74 16.28
N ARG A 446 21.05 -36.89 17.45
CA ARG A 446 21.14 -36.00 18.63
C ARG A 446 21.64 -36.71 19.90
N GLU A 447 22.29 -37.86 19.77
CA GLU A 447 22.83 -38.66 20.89
C GLU A 447 23.72 -37.83 21.82
N ASN A 448 24.61 -37.00 21.26
CA ASN A 448 25.46 -36.11 22.07
C ASN A 448 24.67 -35.03 22.82
N THR A 449 23.56 -34.53 22.26
CA THR A 449 22.66 -33.59 22.96
C THR A 449 22.04 -34.28 24.19
N ILE A 450 21.52 -35.49 23.99
CA ILE A 450 20.91 -36.30 25.05
C ILE A 450 21.92 -36.64 26.15
N GLU A 451 23.13 -37.07 25.78
CA GLU A 451 24.17 -37.39 26.75
C GLU A 451 24.68 -36.14 27.48
N GLY A 452 24.75 -34.99 26.80
CA GLY A 452 25.06 -33.71 27.43
C GLY A 452 24.05 -33.35 28.53
N LEU A 453 22.76 -33.59 28.28
CA LEU A 453 21.70 -33.40 29.27
C LEU A 453 21.78 -34.40 30.42
N ARG A 454 22.07 -35.68 30.14
CA ARG A 454 22.32 -36.69 31.21
C ARG A 454 23.46 -36.29 32.13
N ILE A 455 24.49 -35.67 31.58
CA ILE A 455 25.59 -35.13 32.37
C ILE A 455 25.12 -33.91 33.16
N ALA A 456 24.39 -32.98 32.54
CA ALA A 456 24.14 -31.67 33.14
C ALA A 456 22.94 -31.60 34.10
N LEU A 457 21.78 -32.11 33.70
CA LEU A 457 20.53 -31.94 34.43
C LEU A 457 20.61 -32.38 35.90
N PRO A 458 21.21 -33.52 36.27
CA PRO A 458 21.26 -33.92 37.68
C PRO A 458 21.97 -32.91 38.57
N LYS A 459 23.00 -32.21 38.06
CA LYS A 459 23.75 -31.22 38.84
C LYS A 459 22.98 -29.90 38.90
N LEU A 460 22.35 -29.49 37.81
CA LEU A 460 21.50 -28.29 37.79
C LEU A 460 20.28 -28.45 38.73
N VAL A 461 19.63 -29.62 38.73
CA VAL A 461 18.57 -29.95 39.68
C VAL A 461 19.09 -29.87 41.12
N GLN A 462 20.26 -30.47 41.40
CA GLN A 462 20.89 -30.43 42.72
C GLN A 462 21.22 -28.99 43.16
N ASP A 463 21.60 -28.11 42.23
CA ASP A 463 21.90 -26.70 42.47
C ASP A 463 20.64 -25.82 42.60
N GLY A 464 19.45 -26.42 42.51
CA GLY A 464 18.17 -25.78 42.74
C GLY A 464 17.58 -25.06 41.53
N TRP A 465 18.02 -25.42 40.32
CA TRP A 465 17.43 -24.88 39.10
C TRP A 465 16.02 -25.42 38.85
N LYS A 466 15.13 -24.56 38.39
CA LYS A 466 13.79 -24.91 37.89
C LYS A 466 13.76 -24.78 36.38
N PHE A 467 13.22 -25.79 35.72
CA PHE A 467 13.09 -25.84 34.26
C PHE A 467 11.65 -25.52 33.90
N VAL A 468 11.46 -24.41 33.20
CA VAL A 468 10.14 -23.87 32.86
C VAL A 468 9.93 -23.87 31.35
N THR A 469 8.67 -23.91 30.95
CA THR A 469 8.27 -23.66 29.56
C THR A 469 8.43 -22.17 29.21
N ILE A 470 8.40 -21.83 27.92
CA ILE A 470 8.43 -20.41 27.49
C ILE A 470 7.19 -19.66 27.99
N ASP A 471 6.01 -20.27 27.94
CA ASP A 471 4.78 -19.63 28.46
C ASP A 471 4.86 -19.35 29.96
N GLU A 472 5.54 -20.20 30.73
CA GLU A 472 5.82 -19.96 32.15
C GLU A 472 6.88 -18.87 32.35
N LEU A 473 7.93 -18.85 31.52
CA LEU A 473 8.98 -17.83 31.58
C LEU A 473 8.43 -16.44 31.23
N MET A 474 7.52 -16.35 30.27
CA MET A 474 6.87 -15.09 29.86
C MET A 474 5.91 -14.51 30.91
N LYS A 475 5.58 -15.25 31.98
CA LYS A 475 4.82 -14.72 33.12
C LYS A 475 5.66 -13.85 34.06
N TYR A 476 6.99 -13.93 33.97
CA TYR A 476 7.86 -13.03 34.70
C TYR A 476 7.80 -11.62 34.10
N PRO A 477 7.96 -10.56 34.91
CA PRO A 477 8.09 -9.20 34.38
C PRO A 477 9.25 -9.12 33.38
N THR A 478 9.19 -8.20 32.42
CA THR A 478 10.34 -7.95 31.54
C THR A 478 11.32 -6.99 32.20
N LYS A 479 12.63 -7.19 32.01
CA LYS A 479 13.63 -6.18 32.40
C LYS A 479 13.34 -4.88 31.63
N ASP A 480 13.37 -3.76 32.33
CA ASP A 480 13.40 -2.45 31.70
C ASP A 480 14.77 -2.29 31.04
N SER A 481 14.74 -2.05 29.73
CA SER A 481 15.91 -1.90 28.86
C SER A 481 16.70 -0.62 29.12
#